data_AF-A0A847A9X6-F1
#
_entry.id   AF-A0A847A9X6-F1
#
_cell.length_a   1.000
_cell.length_b   1.000
_cell.length_c   1.000
_cell.angle_alpha   90.00
_cell.angle_beta   90.00
_cell.angle_gamma   90.00
#
_symmetry.space_group_name_H-M   'P 1'
#
loop_
_entity.id
_entity.type
_entity.pdbx_description
1 polymer ?
#
loop_
_entity_poly.entity_id
_entity_poly.type
_entity_poly.pdbx_seq_one_letter_code
_entity_poly.pdbx_strand_id
1 'polypeptide(L)'
;MKRKNILLGMLIALAVGWLAAESGAADTEGRYEELVRRYGNRPEMAAAAAEYKVHLQAGAEKLSPVGLWKSLFLAGQTAEQGAANGLALLSLLVEDGDPAKWDTAAGFFLPSEVPKPLAAADAVYMSSLFLMKIDHEGAGPLALWLMTRFLDSSRGKHFFITTGPAEYPPLVREMTARELAPPFGVWPEGGVRGALPFGAPVRGWISYGSALTKEMVFLDGAGRPASNGRYAWDRDRGRIYAVVEDRRRIFRRY
;
A
#
# COMPACT_ATOMS: atom_id res chain seq x y z
N MET A 1 69.27 13.11 -20.05
CA MET A 1 68.05 12.42 -20.51
C MET A 1 67.01 12.06 -19.42
N LYS A 2 67.19 12.38 -18.13
CA LYS A 2 66.26 11.98 -17.04
C LYS A 2 65.17 12.99 -16.63
N ARG A 3 65.25 14.27 -17.02
CA ARG A 3 64.31 15.33 -16.56
C ARG A 3 63.00 15.43 -17.37
N LYS A 4 62.98 15.01 -18.65
CA LYS A 4 61.77 15.08 -19.49
C LYS A 4 60.69 14.05 -19.11
N ASN A 5 61.08 12.88 -18.60
CA ASN A 5 60.14 11.79 -18.28
C ASN A 5 59.40 12.03 -16.95
N ILE A 6 59.96 12.82 -16.03
CA ILE A 6 59.34 13.15 -14.75
C ILE A 6 58.24 14.21 -14.95
N LEU A 7 58.48 15.21 -15.81
CA LEU A 7 57.48 16.25 -16.15
C LEU A 7 56.27 15.67 -16.89
N LEU A 8 56.47 14.71 -17.78
CA LEU A 8 55.37 14.05 -18.51
C LEU A 8 54.52 13.17 -17.57
N GLY A 9 55.14 12.46 -16.63
CA GLY A 9 54.43 11.67 -15.63
C GLY A 9 53.61 12.51 -14.64
N MET A 10 54.11 13.70 -14.26
CA MET A 10 53.40 14.63 -13.39
C MET A 10 52.18 15.27 -14.08
N LEU A 11 52.28 15.59 -15.37
CA LEU A 11 51.17 16.14 -16.16
C LEU A 11 50.05 15.12 -16.38
N ILE A 12 50.38 13.84 -16.60
CA ILE A 12 49.38 12.77 -16.72
C ILE A 12 48.68 12.52 -15.38
N ALA A 13 49.40 12.51 -14.26
CA ALA A 13 48.80 12.34 -12.94
C ALA A 13 47.86 13.51 -12.55
N LEU A 14 48.20 14.75 -12.94
CA LEU A 14 47.34 15.92 -12.75
C LEU A 14 46.07 15.86 -13.63
N ALA A 15 46.18 15.40 -14.88
CA ALA A 15 45.03 15.25 -15.76
C ALA A 15 44.06 14.15 -15.31
N VAL A 16 44.58 13.03 -14.80
CA VAL A 16 43.75 11.93 -14.25
C VAL A 16 43.07 12.34 -12.94
N GLY A 17 43.72 13.14 -12.11
CA GLY A 17 43.11 13.70 -10.88
C GLY A 17 41.98 14.70 -11.15
N TRP A 18 42.10 15.51 -12.22
CA TRP A 18 41.05 16.44 -12.64
C TRP A 18 39.83 15.72 -13.25
N LEU A 19 40.05 14.72 -14.12
CA LEU A 19 38.98 13.88 -14.69
C LEU A 19 38.24 13.05 -13.63
N ALA A 20 38.95 12.55 -12.61
CA ALA A 20 38.33 11.83 -11.49
C ALA A 20 37.52 12.78 -10.58
N ALA A 21 37.99 14.01 -10.36
CA ALA A 21 37.27 15.02 -9.58
C ALA A 21 36.02 15.53 -10.32
N GLU A 22 36.07 15.72 -11.64
CA GLU A 22 34.88 16.06 -12.46
C GLU A 22 33.86 14.94 -12.48
N SER A 23 34.28 13.66 -12.55
CA SER A 23 33.35 12.52 -12.50
C SER A 23 32.64 12.37 -11.15
N GLY A 24 33.33 12.63 -10.03
CA GLY A 24 32.74 12.60 -8.68
C GLY A 24 31.87 13.82 -8.37
N ALA A 25 32.21 14.98 -8.91
CA ALA A 25 31.39 16.18 -8.82
C ALA A 25 30.10 16.04 -9.66
N ALA A 26 30.19 15.52 -10.89
CA ALA A 26 29.03 15.27 -11.73
C ALA A 26 28.07 14.22 -11.16
N ASP A 27 28.57 13.16 -10.51
CA ASP A 27 27.75 12.16 -9.80
C ASP A 27 27.08 12.76 -8.55
N THR A 28 27.78 13.64 -7.83
CA THR A 28 27.23 14.33 -6.66
C THR A 28 26.21 15.40 -7.04
N GLU A 29 26.45 16.14 -8.12
CA GLU A 29 25.57 17.16 -8.67
C GLU A 29 24.31 16.51 -9.26
N GLY A 30 24.44 15.42 -10.02
CA GLY A 30 23.28 14.65 -10.48
C GLY A 30 22.43 14.08 -9.33
N ARG A 31 23.07 13.59 -8.26
CA ARG A 31 22.35 13.11 -7.06
C ARG A 31 21.71 14.25 -6.26
N TYR A 32 22.33 15.42 -6.23
CA TYR A 32 21.79 16.63 -5.58
C TYR A 32 20.63 17.21 -6.39
N GLU A 33 20.76 17.31 -7.71
CA GLU A 33 19.68 17.72 -8.63
C GLU A 33 18.52 16.74 -8.59
N GLU A 34 18.78 15.44 -8.53
CA GLU A 34 17.75 14.42 -8.35
C GLU A 34 17.00 14.59 -7.01
N LEU A 35 17.73 14.86 -5.93
CA LEU A 35 17.13 15.20 -4.64
C LEU A 35 16.31 16.50 -4.74
N VAL A 36 16.90 17.60 -5.22
CA VAL A 36 16.24 18.90 -5.35
C VAL A 36 14.98 18.80 -6.21
N ARG A 37 15.01 18.07 -7.33
CA ARG A 37 13.85 17.80 -8.18
C ARG A 37 12.77 17.01 -7.44
N ARG A 38 13.17 15.97 -6.70
CA ARG A 38 12.27 15.11 -5.91
C ARG A 38 11.64 15.82 -4.72
N TYR A 39 12.32 16.79 -4.11
CA TYR A 39 11.82 17.56 -2.96
C TYR A 39 11.12 18.86 -3.40
N GLY A 40 11.53 19.48 -4.51
CA GLY A 40 11.01 20.76 -5.00
C GLY A 40 9.55 20.68 -5.49
N ASN A 41 9.17 19.58 -6.16
CA ASN A 41 7.83 19.46 -6.73
C ASN A 41 6.77 18.94 -5.74
N ARG A 42 7.13 18.65 -4.48
CA ARG A 42 6.22 18.00 -3.51
C ARG A 42 5.00 18.85 -3.13
N PRO A 43 5.11 20.17 -2.90
CA PRO A 43 3.93 20.98 -2.58
C PRO A 43 2.92 21.00 -3.72
N GLU A 44 3.39 21.10 -4.97
CA GLU A 44 2.55 21.09 -6.17
C GLU A 44 1.87 19.72 -6.35
N MET A 45 2.63 18.63 -6.23
CA MET A 45 2.08 17.27 -6.26
C MET A 45 1.02 17.05 -5.17
N ALA A 46 1.25 17.57 -3.96
CA ALA A 46 0.30 17.47 -2.86
C ALA A 46 -0.97 18.28 -3.12
N ALA A 47 -0.84 19.48 -3.68
CA ALA A 47 -1.99 20.31 -4.07
C ALA A 47 -2.83 19.63 -5.17
N ALA A 48 -2.18 19.16 -6.24
CA ALA A 48 -2.84 18.43 -7.33
C ALA A 48 -3.54 17.15 -6.85
N ALA A 49 -2.91 16.40 -5.94
CA ALA A 49 -3.52 15.23 -5.31
C ALA A 49 -4.78 15.59 -4.51
N ALA A 50 -4.71 16.66 -3.72
CA ALA A 50 -5.81 17.11 -2.87
C ALA A 50 -7.01 17.60 -3.69
N GLU A 51 -6.76 18.42 -4.72
CA GLU A 51 -7.79 18.89 -5.64
C GLU A 51 -8.45 17.71 -6.36
N TYR A 52 -7.64 16.80 -6.90
CA TYR A 52 -8.15 15.65 -7.63
C TYR A 52 -8.92 14.67 -6.74
N LYS A 53 -8.51 14.52 -5.47
CA LYS A 53 -9.28 13.75 -4.47
C LYS A 53 -10.68 14.32 -4.31
N VAL A 54 -10.83 15.64 -4.17
CA VAL A 54 -12.13 16.30 -4.05
C VAL A 54 -12.98 16.08 -5.29
N HIS A 55 -12.40 16.24 -6.48
CA HIS A 55 -13.08 15.97 -7.75
C HIS A 55 -13.63 14.54 -7.84
N LEU A 56 -12.78 13.54 -7.59
CA LEU A 56 -13.19 12.13 -7.63
C LEU A 56 -14.27 11.80 -6.60
N GLN A 57 -14.14 12.31 -5.37
CA GLN A 57 -15.13 12.06 -4.32
C GLN A 57 -16.50 12.66 -4.64
N ALA A 58 -16.55 13.78 -5.36
CA ALA A 58 -17.82 14.35 -5.83
C ALA A 58 -18.52 13.45 -6.88
N GLY A 59 -17.75 12.67 -7.65
CA GLY A 59 -18.25 11.70 -8.63
C GLY A 59 -18.52 10.29 -8.09
N ALA A 60 -18.32 10.05 -6.78
CA ALA A 60 -18.54 8.74 -6.20
C ALA A 60 -20.02 8.33 -6.23
N GLU A 61 -20.28 7.04 -6.44
CA GLU A 61 -21.65 6.53 -6.41
C GLU A 61 -22.25 6.63 -5.01
N LYS A 62 -23.56 6.88 -4.96
CA LYS A 62 -24.31 6.96 -3.69
C LYS A 62 -24.74 5.57 -3.23
N LEU A 63 -23.76 4.69 -3.00
CA LEU A 63 -23.97 3.33 -2.50
C LEU A 63 -23.73 3.25 -0.98
N SER A 64 -24.23 2.18 -0.36
CA SER A 64 -23.83 1.83 1.00
C SER A 64 -22.34 1.48 1.06
N PRO A 65 -21.68 1.54 2.23
CA PRO A 65 -20.25 1.18 2.34
C PRO A 65 -19.91 -0.20 1.77
N VAL A 66 -20.76 -1.21 2.01
CA VAL A 66 -20.55 -2.56 1.43
C VAL A 66 -20.79 -2.58 -0.08
N GLY A 67 -21.69 -1.73 -0.60
CA GLY A 67 -21.90 -1.56 -2.03
C GLY A 67 -20.69 -0.93 -2.72
N LEU A 68 -20.13 0.13 -2.13
CA LEU A 68 -18.88 0.74 -2.59
C LEU A 68 -17.74 -0.27 -2.60
N TRP A 69 -17.56 -1.04 -1.52
CA TRP A 69 -16.53 -2.08 -1.46
C TRP A 69 -16.70 -3.14 -2.56
N LYS A 70 -17.92 -3.65 -2.79
CA LYS A 70 -18.19 -4.61 -3.87
C LYS A 70 -17.91 -4.01 -5.24
N SER A 71 -18.21 -2.73 -5.45
CA SER A 71 -18.00 -2.05 -6.74
C SER A 71 -16.53 -2.05 -7.18
N LEU A 72 -15.59 -2.05 -6.23
CA LEU A 72 -14.15 -2.06 -6.53
C LEU A 72 -13.71 -3.30 -7.31
N PHE A 73 -14.45 -4.40 -7.17
CA PHE A 73 -14.11 -5.71 -7.74
C PHE A 73 -15.03 -6.12 -8.89
N LEU A 74 -15.88 -5.20 -9.39
CA LEU A 74 -16.74 -5.48 -10.54
C LEU A 74 -15.95 -5.48 -11.85
N ALA A 75 -16.25 -6.44 -12.72
CA ALA A 75 -15.73 -6.44 -14.08
C ALA A 75 -16.30 -5.24 -14.85
N GLY A 76 -15.46 -4.56 -15.63
CA GLY A 76 -15.87 -3.40 -16.43
C GLY A 76 -15.92 -2.07 -15.67
N GLN A 77 -15.54 -2.03 -14.39
CA GLN A 77 -15.41 -0.80 -13.63
C GLN A 77 -14.38 0.13 -14.29
N THR A 78 -14.78 1.35 -14.63
CA THR A 78 -13.86 2.36 -15.16
C THR A 78 -12.87 2.80 -14.09
N ALA A 79 -11.66 3.18 -14.49
CA ALA A 79 -10.63 3.64 -13.56
C ALA A 79 -11.10 4.82 -12.68
N GLU A 80 -11.70 5.86 -13.29
CA GLU A 80 -12.21 7.03 -12.56
C GLU A 80 -13.27 6.64 -11.52
N GLN A 81 -14.32 5.92 -11.93
CA GLN A 81 -15.37 5.50 -10.98
C GLN A 81 -14.84 4.56 -9.89
N GLY A 82 -13.90 3.67 -10.23
CA GLY A 82 -13.26 2.78 -9.25
C GLY A 82 -12.45 3.55 -8.20
N ALA A 83 -11.68 4.55 -8.63
CA ALA A 83 -10.95 5.45 -7.73
C ALA A 83 -11.90 6.29 -6.87
N ALA A 84 -12.95 6.87 -7.47
CA ALA A 84 -13.99 7.63 -6.77
C ALA A 84 -14.67 6.81 -5.67
N ASN A 85 -15.15 5.60 -6.01
CA ASN A 85 -15.83 4.72 -5.06
C ASN A 85 -14.89 4.25 -3.95
N GLY A 86 -13.61 3.98 -4.27
CA GLY A 86 -12.61 3.56 -3.29
C GLY A 86 -12.27 4.68 -2.31
N LEU A 87 -12.08 5.91 -2.78
CA LEU A 87 -11.85 7.09 -1.93
C LEU A 87 -13.07 7.40 -1.05
N ALA A 88 -14.29 7.27 -1.58
CA ALA A 88 -15.51 7.45 -0.80
C ALA A 88 -15.65 6.38 0.28
N LEU A 89 -15.37 5.11 -0.04
CA LEU A 89 -15.36 4.02 0.94
C LEU A 89 -14.35 4.30 2.04
N LEU A 90 -13.13 4.70 1.69
CA LEU A 90 -12.08 4.99 2.65
C LEU A 90 -12.52 6.09 3.63
N SER A 91 -13.09 7.20 3.14
CA SER A 91 -13.63 8.28 3.97
C SER A 91 -14.81 7.87 4.86
N LEU A 92 -15.57 6.84 4.49
CA LEU A 92 -16.65 6.31 5.32
C LEU A 92 -16.17 5.36 6.42
N LEU A 93 -15.01 4.73 6.25
CA LEU A 93 -14.50 3.70 7.16
C LEU A 93 -13.39 4.18 8.08
N VAL A 94 -12.57 5.12 7.61
CA VAL A 94 -11.33 5.55 8.25
C VAL A 94 -11.44 7.03 8.59
N GLU A 95 -10.91 7.40 9.76
CA GLU A 95 -10.90 8.80 10.21
C GLU A 95 -10.22 9.69 9.15
N ASP A 96 -10.91 10.75 8.73
CA ASP A 96 -10.50 11.69 7.67
C ASP A 96 -10.23 11.04 6.29
N GLY A 97 -10.54 9.75 6.12
CA GLY A 97 -10.11 8.96 4.99
C GLY A 97 -8.58 8.89 4.84
N ASP A 98 -7.84 8.96 5.95
CA ASP A 98 -6.37 8.90 5.99
C ASP A 98 -5.88 7.46 6.20
N PRO A 99 -5.19 6.83 5.21
CA PRO A 99 -4.66 5.47 5.35
C PRO A 99 -3.72 5.27 6.56
N ALA A 100 -3.08 6.33 7.07
CA ALA A 100 -2.25 6.23 8.27
C ALA A 100 -3.07 5.87 9.52
N LYS A 101 -4.35 6.26 9.54
CA LYS A 101 -5.33 5.96 10.58
C LYS A 101 -6.18 4.72 10.25
N TRP A 102 -5.72 3.87 9.34
CA TRP A 102 -6.49 2.70 8.87
C TRP A 102 -7.09 1.83 9.99
N ASP A 103 -6.39 1.71 11.13
CA ASP A 103 -6.85 0.95 12.28
C ASP A 103 -7.98 1.61 13.08
N THR A 104 -8.40 2.83 12.76
CA THR A 104 -9.64 3.42 13.28
C THR A 104 -10.86 2.72 12.74
N ALA A 105 -10.79 2.15 11.52
CA ALA A 105 -11.85 1.30 10.98
C ALA A 105 -12.13 0.15 11.95
N ALA A 106 -13.40 -0.16 12.18
CA ALA A 106 -13.81 -1.15 13.17
C ALA A 106 -15.16 -1.78 12.82
N GLY A 107 -15.29 -3.06 13.14
CA GLY A 107 -16.52 -3.83 12.98
C GLY A 107 -16.66 -4.45 11.60
N PHE A 108 -17.89 -4.84 11.27
CA PHE A 108 -18.17 -5.68 10.10
C PHE A 108 -19.31 -5.10 9.26
N PHE A 109 -19.31 -5.39 7.96
CA PHE A 109 -20.48 -5.21 7.11
C PHE A 109 -21.46 -6.36 7.34
N LEU A 110 -22.62 -6.06 7.89
CA LEU A 110 -23.71 -7.02 8.08
C LEU A 110 -24.57 -7.13 6.82
N PRO A 111 -25.18 -8.30 6.54
CA PRO A 111 -25.11 -9.55 7.32
C PRO A 111 -23.94 -10.46 6.93
N SER A 112 -23.14 -10.12 5.90
CA SER A 112 -22.07 -10.99 5.39
C SER A 112 -20.83 -11.07 6.28
N GLU A 113 -20.79 -10.30 7.37
CA GLU A 113 -19.67 -10.23 8.32
C GLU A 113 -18.31 -10.03 7.64
N VAL A 114 -18.20 -9.04 6.74
CA VAL A 114 -16.91 -8.65 6.13
C VAL A 114 -16.21 -7.64 7.04
N PRO A 115 -14.96 -7.86 7.49
CA PRO A 115 -14.24 -6.91 8.32
C PRO A 115 -14.04 -5.56 7.62
N LYS A 116 -14.53 -4.48 8.23
CA LYS A 116 -14.33 -3.12 7.73
C LYS A 116 -12.86 -2.70 7.65
N PRO A 117 -11.96 -3.09 8.59
CA PRO A 117 -10.55 -2.78 8.45
C PRO A 117 -9.96 -3.38 7.17
N LEU A 118 -10.21 -4.66 6.88
CA LEU A 118 -9.68 -5.27 5.66
C LEU A 118 -10.30 -4.64 4.39
N ALA A 119 -11.58 -4.29 4.41
CA ALA A 119 -12.21 -3.54 3.32
C ALA A 119 -11.65 -2.12 3.15
N ALA A 120 -11.18 -1.46 4.22
CA ALA A 120 -10.48 -0.19 4.12
C ALA A 120 -9.09 -0.36 3.48
N ALA A 121 -8.40 -1.46 3.77
CA ALA A 121 -7.13 -1.78 3.11
C ALA A 121 -7.34 -2.07 1.61
N ASP A 122 -8.42 -2.78 1.26
CA ASP A 122 -8.86 -2.96 -0.12
C ASP A 122 -9.08 -1.62 -0.82
N ALA A 123 -9.75 -0.68 -0.14
CA ALA A 123 -10.03 0.65 -0.68
C ALA A 123 -8.74 1.40 -1.03
N VAL A 124 -7.72 1.37 -0.17
CA VAL A 124 -6.41 1.99 -0.41
C VAL A 124 -5.74 1.40 -1.66
N TYR A 125 -5.68 0.06 -1.72
CA TYR A 125 -5.03 -0.64 -2.83
C TYR A 125 -5.76 -0.45 -4.16
N MET A 126 -7.07 -0.69 -4.18
CA MET A 126 -7.86 -0.59 -5.40
C MET A 126 -7.92 0.85 -5.90
N SER A 127 -8.05 1.85 -5.01
CA SER A 127 -7.98 3.26 -5.43
C SER A 127 -6.64 3.56 -6.07
N SER A 128 -5.52 3.11 -5.47
CA SER A 128 -4.18 3.31 -6.04
C SER A 128 -4.04 2.65 -7.40
N LEU A 129 -4.48 1.39 -7.54
CA LEU A 129 -4.45 0.65 -8.82
C LEU A 129 -5.31 1.32 -9.90
N PHE A 130 -6.46 1.90 -9.54
CA PHE A 130 -7.30 2.63 -10.46
C PHE A 130 -6.69 3.98 -10.85
N LEU A 131 -6.19 4.75 -9.88
CA LEU A 131 -5.53 6.03 -10.11
C LEU A 131 -4.33 5.90 -11.06
N MET A 132 -3.56 4.83 -10.95
CA MET A 132 -2.44 4.58 -11.88
C MET A 132 -2.91 4.39 -13.33
N LYS A 133 -4.17 4.04 -13.59
CA LYS A 133 -4.71 3.90 -14.95
C LYS A 133 -5.28 5.19 -15.54
N ILE A 134 -5.32 6.27 -14.77
CA ILE A 134 -5.88 7.55 -15.18
C ILE A 134 -4.76 8.46 -15.68
N ASP A 135 -4.99 9.09 -16.83
CA ASP A 135 -4.11 10.13 -17.39
C ASP A 135 -4.55 11.51 -16.88
N HIS A 136 -4.21 11.81 -15.62
CA HIS A 136 -4.49 13.08 -14.96
C HIS A 136 -3.33 13.44 -14.02
N GLU A 137 -2.92 14.72 -14.00
CA GLU A 137 -1.73 15.17 -13.25
C GLU A 137 -1.81 14.89 -11.75
N GLY A 138 -3.01 14.96 -11.16
CA GLY A 138 -3.26 14.65 -9.75
C GLY A 138 -3.40 13.15 -9.42
N ALA A 139 -3.56 12.27 -10.41
CA ALA A 139 -3.88 10.85 -10.15
C ALA A 139 -2.68 10.09 -9.56
N GLY A 140 -1.50 10.20 -10.19
CA GLY A 140 -0.26 9.61 -9.70
C GLY A 140 0.13 10.12 -8.30
N PRO A 141 0.17 11.44 -8.07
CA PRO A 141 0.38 12.03 -6.75
C PRO A 141 -0.61 11.55 -5.68
N LEU A 142 -1.89 11.37 -6.02
CA LEU A 142 -2.89 10.85 -5.08
C LEU A 142 -2.67 9.36 -4.75
N ALA A 143 -2.28 8.54 -5.74
CA ALA A 143 -1.89 7.15 -5.50
C ALA A 143 -0.64 7.06 -4.60
N LEU A 144 0.36 7.92 -4.85
CA LEU A 144 1.55 8.06 -4.01
C LEU A 144 1.16 8.45 -2.58
N TRP A 145 0.27 9.42 -2.42
CA TRP A 145 -0.23 9.84 -1.11
C TRP A 145 -0.89 8.67 -0.37
N LEU A 146 -1.82 7.95 -1.01
CA LEU A 146 -2.52 6.82 -0.39
C LEU A 146 -1.56 5.75 0.13
N MET A 147 -0.64 5.29 -0.71
CA MET A 147 0.31 4.24 -0.36
C MET A 147 1.35 4.71 0.67
N THR A 148 1.78 5.97 0.59
CA THR A 148 2.71 6.56 1.58
C THR A 148 2.05 6.69 2.94
N ARG A 149 0.81 7.19 3.01
CA ARG A 149 0.08 7.28 4.28
C ARG A 149 -0.12 5.90 4.91
N PHE A 150 -0.29 4.86 4.10
CA PHE A 150 -0.43 3.51 4.65
C PHE A 150 0.88 2.99 5.30
N LEU A 151 2.03 3.46 4.84
CA LEU A 151 3.34 3.18 5.44
C LEU A 151 3.56 3.87 6.79
N ASP A 152 2.90 5.01 7.01
CA ASP A 152 2.97 5.75 8.28
C ASP A 152 2.25 5.01 9.42
N SER A 153 1.37 4.06 9.09
CA SER A 153 0.84 3.10 10.06
C SER A 153 1.81 1.93 10.24
N SER A 154 2.47 1.81 11.40
CA SER A 154 3.38 0.68 11.68
C SER A 154 2.72 -0.69 11.45
N ARG A 155 1.43 -0.81 11.83
CA ARG A 155 0.64 -2.02 11.61
C ARG A 155 0.21 -2.15 10.14
N GLY A 156 -0.21 -1.07 9.50
CA GLY A 156 -0.55 -1.05 8.08
C GLY A 156 0.63 -1.51 7.21
N LYS A 157 1.81 -0.94 7.44
CA LYS A 157 3.07 -1.35 6.83
C LYS A 157 3.33 -2.84 7.00
N HIS A 158 3.23 -3.37 8.23
CA HIS A 158 3.52 -4.78 8.50
C HIS A 158 2.58 -5.74 7.75
N PHE A 159 1.27 -5.51 7.84
CA PHE A 159 0.27 -6.43 7.31
C PHE A 159 0.02 -6.28 5.82
N PHE A 160 0.16 -5.08 5.26
CA PHE A 160 -0.27 -4.80 3.90
C PHE A 160 0.85 -4.38 2.96
N ILE A 161 2.06 -4.06 3.44
CA ILE A 161 3.18 -3.65 2.57
C ILE A 161 4.33 -4.66 2.66
N THR A 162 4.94 -4.83 3.84
CA THR A 162 6.08 -5.77 4.00
C THR A 162 5.68 -7.22 3.79
N THR A 163 4.39 -7.51 3.98
CA THR A 163 3.77 -8.77 3.60
C THR A 163 2.58 -8.44 2.71
N GLY A 164 2.82 -7.85 1.52
CA GLY A 164 1.76 -7.32 0.65
C GLY A 164 1.02 -8.39 -0.15
N PRO A 165 -0.09 -8.05 -0.81
CA PRO A 165 -0.77 -8.94 -1.74
C PRO A 165 0.00 -9.03 -3.07
N ALA A 166 -0.37 -9.96 -3.95
CA ALA A 166 0.26 -10.16 -5.26
C ALA A 166 0.29 -8.90 -6.14
N GLU A 167 -0.63 -7.97 -5.90
CA GLU A 167 -0.77 -6.70 -6.61
C GLU A 167 0.25 -5.65 -6.17
N TYR A 168 0.90 -5.79 -5.01
CA TYR A 168 1.85 -4.79 -4.51
C TYR A 168 3.11 -4.65 -5.37
N PRO A 169 3.85 -5.74 -5.72
CA PRO A 169 5.04 -5.60 -6.57
C PRO A 169 4.80 -4.95 -7.94
N PRO A 170 3.77 -5.31 -8.74
CA PRO A 170 3.53 -4.62 -10.01
C PRO A 170 3.12 -3.15 -9.81
N LEU A 171 2.30 -2.83 -8.80
CA LEU A 171 1.94 -1.46 -8.47
C LEU A 171 3.18 -0.60 -8.17
N VAL A 172 4.06 -1.07 -7.29
CA VAL A 172 5.30 -0.36 -6.93
C VAL A 172 6.24 -0.19 -8.10
N ARG A 173 6.38 -1.21 -8.97
CA ARG A 173 7.19 -1.10 -10.19
C ARG A 173 6.64 0.00 -11.10
N GLU A 174 5.33 0.05 -11.28
CA GLU A 174 4.68 1.08 -12.10
C GLU A 174 4.84 2.47 -11.48
N MET A 175 4.63 2.62 -10.17
CA MET A 175 4.85 3.89 -9.47
C MET A 175 6.31 4.36 -9.62
N THR A 176 7.27 3.45 -9.45
CA THR A 176 8.70 3.76 -9.59
C THR A 176 9.04 4.17 -11.03
N ALA A 177 8.48 3.51 -12.03
CA ALA A 177 8.66 3.87 -13.45
C ALA A 177 8.10 5.27 -13.79
N ARG A 178 7.12 5.75 -13.02
CA ARG A 178 6.58 7.12 -13.11
C ARG A 178 7.23 8.10 -12.13
N GLU A 179 8.36 7.72 -11.53
CA GLU A 179 9.09 8.52 -10.53
C GLU A 179 8.27 8.85 -9.27
N LEU A 180 7.23 8.07 -8.98
CA LEU A 180 6.40 8.17 -7.79
C LEU A 180 7.02 7.32 -6.68
N ALA A 181 7.88 7.95 -5.89
CA ALA A 181 8.59 7.31 -4.77
C ALA A 181 8.18 7.94 -3.42
N PRO A 182 8.19 7.16 -2.32
CA PRO A 182 7.86 7.66 -1.01
C PRO A 182 8.93 8.67 -0.53
N PRO A 183 8.64 9.47 0.52
CA PRO A 183 9.52 10.53 0.97
C PRO A 183 10.95 10.10 1.32
N PHE A 184 11.11 8.84 1.74
CA PHE A 184 12.36 8.19 2.14
C PHE A 184 13.06 7.43 0.99
N GLY A 185 12.56 7.55 -0.24
CA GLY A 185 13.30 7.23 -1.46
C GLY A 185 12.92 5.93 -2.16
N VAL A 186 12.79 4.81 -1.45
CA VAL A 186 12.52 3.50 -2.06
C VAL A 186 11.31 2.85 -1.41
N TRP A 187 10.43 2.25 -2.22
CA TRP A 187 9.32 1.46 -1.71
C TRP A 187 9.83 0.24 -0.93
N PRO A 188 9.26 -0.08 0.25
CA PRO A 188 9.73 -1.23 1.02
C PRO A 188 9.61 -2.54 0.24
N GLU A 189 10.71 -3.28 0.17
CA GLU A 189 10.68 -4.65 -0.30
C GLU A 189 10.05 -5.56 0.77
N GLY A 190 9.24 -6.51 0.33
CA GLY A 190 8.44 -7.35 1.21
C GLY A 190 8.09 -8.68 0.56
N GLY A 191 7.64 -9.62 1.40
CA GLY A 191 7.08 -10.88 0.94
C GLY A 191 5.70 -10.68 0.30
N VAL A 192 5.39 -11.49 -0.71
CA VAL A 192 4.04 -11.56 -1.28
C VAL A 192 3.24 -12.63 -0.55
N ARG A 193 2.04 -12.28 -0.07
CA ARG A 193 1.13 -13.21 0.57
C ARG A 193 -0.34 -12.91 0.24
N GLY A 194 -0.98 -13.87 -0.42
CA GLY A 194 -2.36 -13.74 -0.89
C GLY A 194 -2.51 -12.77 -2.06
N ALA A 195 -3.76 -12.41 -2.34
CA ALA A 195 -4.16 -11.46 -3.36
C ALA A 195 -5.35 -10.63 -2.86
N LEU A 196 -5.72 -9.57 -3.59
CA LEU A 196 -6.95 -8.83 -3.31
C LEU A 196 -8.19 -9.65 -3.74
N PRO A 197 -9.35 -9.47 -3.09
CA PRO A 197 -9.59 -8.65 -1.90
C PRO A 197 -9.02 -9.27 -0.61
N PHE A 198 -8.58 -8.42 0.31
CA PHE A 198 -8.33 -8.79 1.70
C PHE A 198 -9.64 -9.03 2.45
N GLY A 199 -10.63 -8.17 2.24
CA GLY A 199 -11.96 -8.29 2.82
C GLY A 199 -12.64 -9.56 2.31
N ALA A 200 -13.09 -10.41 3.23
CA ALA A 200 -13.90 -11.57 2.88
C ALA A 200 -14.97 -11.80 3.96
N PRO A 201 -16.14 -12.35 3.59
CA PRO A 201 -17.13 -12.79 4.56
C PRO A 201 -16.53 -13.81 5.52
N VAL A 202 -16.83 -13.70 6.81
CA VAL A 202 -16.52 -14.76 7.77
C VAL A 202 -17.33 -16.00 7.39
N ARG A 203 -16.64 -17.10 7.08
CA ARG A 203 -17.25 -18.37 6.67
C ARG A 203 -16.52 -19.56 7.27
N GLY A 204 -17.29 -20.38 7.97
CA GLY A 204 -16.79 -21.60 8.60
C GLY A 204 -16.00 -21.32 9.89
N TRP A 205 -15.41 -22.38 10.40
CA TRP A 205 -14.78 -22.40 11.72
C TRP A 205 -13.39 -23.03 11.64
N ILE A 206 -12.48 -22.58 12.49
CA ILE A 206 -11.14 -23.15 12.62
C ILE A 206 -10.74 -23.21 14.10
N SER A 207 -10.02 -24.25 14.51
CA SER A 207 -9.45 -24.28 15.86
C SER A 207 -8.24 -23.36 15.96
N TYR A 208 -8.01 -22.80 17.15
CA TYR A 208 -6.88 -21.91 17.41
C TYR A 208 -5.53 -22.54 17.02
N GLY A 209 -5.30 -23.82 17.39
CA GLY A 209 -4.08 -24.55 17.04
C GLY A 209 -3.92 -24.77 15.52
N SER A 210 -5.02 -25.00 14.81
CA SER A 210 -5.00 -25.12 13.34
C SER A 210 -4.68 -23.78 12.66
N ALA A 211 -5.21 -22.68 13.18
CA ALA A 211 -4.93 -21.33 12.66
C ALA A 211 -3.45 -20.97 12.85
N LEU A 212 -2.85 -21.30 14.01
CA LEU A 212 -1.41 -21.13 14.26
C LEU A 212 -0.54 -21.98 13.33
N THR A 213 -0.87 -23.27 13.20
CA THR A 213 -0.11 -24.20 12.35
C THR A 213 -0.12 -23.76 10.87
N LYS A 214 -1.20 -23.10 10.45
CA LYS A 214 -1.37 -22.54 9.09
C LYS A 214 -0.91 -21.09 8.98
N GLU A 215 -0.27 -20.55 10.02
CA GLU A 215 0.27 -19.19 10.06
C GLU A 215 -0.76 -18.11 9.66
N MET A 216 -2.03 -18.31 10.04
CA MET A 216 -3.09 -17.35 9.77
C MET A 216 -2.94 -16.11 10.64
N VAL A 217 -3.40 -14.96 10.14
CA VAL A 217 -3.42 -13.72 10.92
C VAL A 217 -4.70 -13.68 11.74
N PHE A 218 -4.61 -13.62 13.07
CA PHE A 218 -5.81 -13.46 13.89
C PHE A 218 -6.42 -12.07 13.75
N LEU A 219 -7.74 -11.97 13.86
CA LEU A 219 -8.46 -10.71 13.93
C LEU A 219 -9.23 -10.58 15.25
N ASP A 220 -9.16 -9.41 15.86
CA ASP A 220 -9.90 -9.07 17.07
C ASP A 220 -11.43 -9.00 16.84
N GLY A 221 -12.19 -8.70 17.90
CA GLY A 221 -13.65 -8.56 17.81
C GLY A 221 -14.13 -7.41 16.90
N ALA A 222 -13.24 -6.52 16.48
CA ALA A 222 -13.51 -5.44 15.54
C ALA A 222 -13.00 -5.74 14.13
N GLY A 223 -12.45 -6.94 13.88
CA GLY A 223 -11.95 -7.35 12.58
C GLY A 223 -10.57 -6.79 12.23
N ARG A 224 -9.81 -6.30 13.21
CA ARG A 224 -8.44 -5.80 13.01
C ARG A 224 -7.43 -6.92 13.31
N PRO A 225 -6.31 -7.01 12.57
CA PRO A 225 -5.23 -7.93 12.87
C PRO A 225 -4.80 -7.87 14.34
N ALA A 226 -4.50 -8.98 14.97
CA ALA A 226 -4.10 -9.02 16.37
C ALA A 226 -3.24 -10.26 16.61
N SER A 227 -2.56 -10.31 17.77
CA SER A 227 -1.80 -11.49 18.18
C SER A 227 -2.69 -12.70 18.49
N ASN A 228 -3.93 -12.44 18.90
CA ASN A 228 -4.99 -13.42 19.10
C ASN A 228 -6.34 -12.80 18.72
N GLY A 229 -7.39 -13.62 18.55
CA GLY A 229 -8.66 -13.07 18.11
C GLY A 229 -9.76 -14.08 17.93
N ARG A 230 -10.97 -13.56 17.73
CA ARG A 230 -12.19 -14.35 17.48
C ARG A 230 -12.29 -14.84 16.04
N TYR A 231 -11.46 -14.31 15.16
CA TYR A 231 -11.42 -14.70 13.75
C TYR A 231 -9.98 -14.97 13.32
N ALA A 232 -9.82 -15.73 12.25
CA ALA A 232 -8.55 -16.02 11.62
C ALA A 232 -8.64 -15.73 10.12
N TRP A 233 -7.75 -14.87 9.65
CA TRP A 233 -7.60 -14.48 8.26
C TRP A 233 -6.54 -15.35 7.59
N ASP A 234 -7.02 -16.23 6.73
CA ASP A 234 -6.23 -17.05 5.83
C ASP A 234 -5.92 -16.23 4.57
N ARG A 235 -4.77 -15.56 4.64
CA ARG A 235 -4.29 -14.67 3.57
C ARG A 235 -4.06 -15.42 2.26
N ASP A 236 -3.51 -16.63 2.35
CA ASP A 236 -3.12 -17.42 1.19
C ASP A 236 -4.34 -17.87 0.38
N ARG A 237 -5.47 -18.09 1.07
CA ARG A 237 -6.73 -18.49 0.42
C ARG A 237 -7.75 -17.36 0.27
N GLY A 238 -7.47 -16.16 0.78
CA GLY A 238 -8.43 -15.04 0.79
C GLY A 238 -9.71 -15.37 1.58
N ARG A 239 -9.59 -16.03 2.74
CA ARG A 239 -10.74 -16.48 3.54
C ARG A 239 -10.62 -16.04 4.98
N ILE A 240 -11.76 -15.90 5.65
CA ILE A 240 -11.82 -15.58 7.08
C ILE A 240 -12.70 -16.61 7.77
N TYR A 241 -12.20 -17.17 8.86
CA TYR A 241 -12.88 -18.17 9.66
C TYR A 241 -13.15 -17.63 11.06
N ALA A 242 -14.23 -18.07 11.68
CA ALA A 242 -14.42 -17.88 13.11
C ALA A 242 -13.54 -18.87 13.89
N VAL A 243 -12.84 -18.38 14.91
CA VAL A 243 -11.97 -19.20 15.75
C VAL A 243 -12.81 -19.82 16.86
N VAL A 244 -12.77 -21.15 16.95
CA VAL A 244 -13.36 -21.90 18.06
C VAL A 244 -12.25 -22.44 18.94
N GLU A 245 -12.40 -22.30 20.25
CA GLU A 245 -11.62 -23.13 21.16
C GLU A 245 -11.99 -24.59 20.90
N ASP A 246 -10.99 -25.47 20.84
CA ASP A 246 -11.20 -26.91 21.00
C ASP A 246 -11.67 -27.16 22.44
N ARG A 247 -12.90 -26.76 22.76
CA ARG A 247 -13.64 -27.44 23.80
C ARG A 247 -13.77 -28.85 23.29
N ARG A 248 -13.02 -29.77 23.91
CA ARG A 248 -13.26 -31.22 23.86
C ARG A 248 -14.74 -31.42 23.57
N ARG A 249 -15.07 -32.02 22.42
CA ARG A 249 -16.43 -32.41 22.08
C ARG A 249 -17.01 -33.17 23.26
N ILE A 250 -17.71 -32.49 24.17
CA ILE A 250 -18.60 -33.15 25.11
C ILE A 250 -19.81 -33.45 24.25
N PHE A 251 -19.83 -34.66 23.70
CA PHE A 251 -21.04 -35.24 23.15
C PHE A 251 -22.16 -35.09 24.19
N ARG A 252 -23.11 -34.17 23.97
CA ARG A 252 -24.44 -34.29 24.55
C ARG A 252 -25.29 -35.03 23.53
N ARG A 253 -25.34 -36.36 23.68
CA ARG A 253 -26.55 -37.11 23.35
C ARG A 253 -27.59 -36.73 24.39
N TYR A 254 -28.65 -36.06 23.96
CA TYR A 254 -30.00 -36.22 24.50
C TYR A 254 -30.95 -36.21 23.32
#